data_AF-A0AAJ1UQG2-F1
#
_entry.id   AF-A0AAJ1UQG2-F1
#
_cell.length_a   1.000
_cell.length_b   1.000
_cell.length_c   1.000
_cell.angle_alpha   90.00
_cell.angle_beta   90.00
_cell.angle_gamma   90.00
#
_symmetry.space_group_name_H-M   'P 1'
#
loop_
_entity.id
_entity.type
_entity.pdbx_description
1 polymer ?
#
loop_
_entity_poly.entity_id
_entity_poly.type
_entity_poly.pdbx_seq_one_letter_code
_entity_poly.pdbx_strand_id
1 'polypeptide(L)' 'MDIPHQISMQLEQLNQGEQWTFSAQELYMSHNDFNSLSILLTRESEKGEFSITRTQHNKPWVGTNSVTLTKQ' A
#
# COMPACT_ATOMS: atom_id res chain seq x y z
N MET A 1 5.83 4.35 -15.48
CA MET A 1 5.21 3.23 -14.73
C MET A 1 3.97 3.77 -14.06
N ASP A 2 2.86 3.02 -14.11
CA ASP A 2 1.61 3.38 -13.43
C ASP A 2 1.47 2.49 -12.18
N ILE A 3 2.04 2.96 -11.07
CA ILE A 3 2.08 2.22 -9.80
C ILE A 3 0.65 1.96 -9.26
N PRO A 4 -0.29 2.92 -9.29
CA PRO A 4 -1.70 2.65 -8.95
C PRO A 4 -2.30 1.49 -9.75
N HIS A 5 -2.05 1.43 -11.06
CA HIS A 5 -2.55 0.32 -11.89
C HIS A 5 -1.93 -1.02 -11.49
N GLN A 6 -0.63 -1.07 -11.23
CA GLN A 6 0.04 -2.29 -10.76
C GLN A 6 -0.50 -2.79 -9.43
N ILE A 7 -0.73 -1.89 -8.47
CA ILE A 7 -1.31 -2.22 -7.16
C ILE A 7 -2.73 -2.77 -7.32
N SER A 8 -3.53 -2.16 -8.20
CA SER A 8 -4.89 -2.61 -8.49
C SER A 8 -4.90 -4.03 -9.08
N MET A 9 -4.03 -4.30 -10.05
CA MET A 9 -3.87 -5.65 -10.61
C MET A 9 -3.42 -6.68 -9.56
N GLN A 10 -2.51 -6.30 -8.65
CA GLN A 10 -2.09 -7.18 -7.56
C GLN A 10 -3.24 -7.48 -6.60
N LEU A 11 -4.03 -6.48 -6.22
CA LEU A 11 -5.24 -6.66 -5.40
C LEU A 11 -6.27 -7.58 -6.06
N GLU A 12 -6.46 -7.48 -7.38
CA GLU A 12 -7.35 -8.38 -8.12
C GLU A 12 -6.89 -9.84 -8.05
N GLN A 13 -5.57 -10.08 -8.04
CA GLN A 13 -4.98 -11.42 -7.94
C GLN A 13 -5.05 -12.04 -6.53
N LEU A 14 -5.18 -11.22 -5.48
CA LEU A 14 -5.35 -11.71 -4.11
C LEU A 14 -6.67 -12.46 -3.96
N ASN A 15 -6.69 -13.48 -3.10
CA ASN A 15 -7.92 -14.12 -2.67
C ASN A 15 -8.60 -13.28 -1.57
N GLN A 16 -9.90 -13.50 -1.34
CA GLN A 16 -10.60 -12.80 -0.25
C GLN A 16 -9.97 -13.12 1.11
N GLY A 17 -9.73 -12.09 1.91
CA GLY A 17 -9.01 -12.18 3.19
C GLY A 17 -7.48 -12.26 3.07
N GLU A 18 -6.94 -12.36 1.86
CA GLU A 18 -5.49 -12.37 1.64
C GLU A 18 -4.89 -10.97 1.80
N GLN A 19 -3.68 -10.92 2.36
CA GLN A 19 -2.98 -9.69 2.68
C GLN A 19 -1.72 -9.54 1.84
N TRP A 20 -1.50 -8.33 1.33
CA TRP A 20 -0.29 -7.97 0.61
C TRP A 20 0.38 -6.77 1.28
N THR A 21 1.62 -6.95 1.72
CA THR A 21 2.42 -5.89 2.33
C THR A 21 3.53 -5.47 1.39
N PHE A 22 3.68 -4.17 1.20
CA PHE A 22 4.74 -3.60 0.37
C PHE A 22 5.22 -2.27 0.93
N SER A 23 6.41 -1.86 0.51
CA SER A 23 7.10 -0.69 1.01
C SER A 23 7.64 0.21 -0.11
N ALA A 24 8.05 1.43 0.24
CA ALA A 24 8.58 2.39 -0.73
C ALA A 24 9.78 1.84 -1.52
N GLN A 25 10.62 1.04 -0.87
CA GLN A 25 11.84 0.47 -1.46
C GLN A 25 11.51 -0.61 -2.49
N GLU A 26 10.55 -1.48 -2.20
CA GLU A 26 10.10 -2.53 -3.13
C GLU A 26 9.45 -1.93 -4.38
N LEU A 27 8.81 -0.77 -4.24
CA LEU A 27 8.24 -0.01 -5.35
C LEU A 27 9.23 0.94 -6.03
N TYR A 28 10.51 0.96 -5.60
CA TYR A 28 11.54 1.87 -6.10
C TYR A 28 11.09 3.34 -6.13
N MET A 29 10.33 3.77 -5.12
CA MET A 29 9.77 5.12 -5.04
C MET A 29 10.28 5.91 -3.84
N SER A 30 10.23 7.24 -3.92
CA SER A 30 10.62 8.09 -2.80
C SER A 30 9.64 7.96 -1.64
N HIS A 31 10.10 8.31 -0.43
CA HIS A 31 9.22 8.34 0.76
C HIS A 31 8.01 9.27 0.58
N ASN A 32 8.18 10.42 -0.10
CA ASN A 32 7.10 11.37 -0.33
C ASN A 32 6.07 10.84 -1.33
N ASP A 33 6.53 10.20 -2.40
CA ASP A 33 5.64 9.59 -3.38
C ASP A 33 4.88 8.41 -2.75
N PHE A 34 5.56 7.59 -1.92
CA PHE A 34 4.93 6.50 -1.19
C PHE A 34 3.89 6.98 -0.19
N ASN A 35 4.17 8.08 0.51
CA ASN A 35 3.20 8.70 1.41
C ASN A 35 1.95 9.17 0.66
N SER A 36 2.13 9.84 -0.48
CA SER A 36 1.02 10.29 -1.34
C SER A 36 0.19 9.11 -1.85
N LEU A 37 0.85 8.03 -2.26
CA LEU A 37 0.21 6.78 -2.67
C LEU A 37 -0.57 6.13 -1.52
N SER A 38 -0.01 6.09 -0.31
CA SER A 38 -0.71 5.55 0.86
C SER A 38 -2.00 6.32 1.17
N ILE A 39 -2.01 7.64 0.96
CA ILE A 39 -3.19 8.50 1.12
C ILE A 39 -4.23 8.20 0.03
N LEU A 40 -3.79 8.04 -1.22
CA LEU A 40 -4.67 7.65 -2.32
C LEU A 40 -5.35 6.30 -2.03
N LEU A 41 -4.58 5.28 -1.67
CA LEU A 41 -5.11 3.94 -1.35
C LEU A 41 -6.02 3.95 -0.13
N THR A 42 -5.79 4.84 0.84
CA THR A 42 -6.71 5.04 1.97
C THR A 42 -8.08 5.48 1.48
N ARG A 43 -8.15 6.44 0.55
CA ARG A 43 -9.42 6.88 -0.03
C ARG A 43 -10.08 5.80 -0.88
N GLU A 44 -9.30 5.05 -1.65
CA GLU A 44 -9.83 3.96 -2.47
C GLU A 44 -10.39 2.81 -1.62
N SER A 45 -9.80 2.54 -0.45
CA SER A 45 -10.31 1.53 0.48
C SER A 45 -11.70 1.85 1.05
N GLU A 46 -12.10 3.14 1.06
CA GLU A 46 -13.44 3.56 1.51
C GLU A 46 -14.56 3.03 0.59
N LYS A 47 -14.22 2.60 -0.64
CA LYS A 47 -15.14 1.95 -1.58
C LYS A 47 -15.49 0.51 -1.17
N GLY A 48 -14.72 -0.09 -0.25
CA GLY A 48 -15.01 -1.40 0.33
C GLY A 48 -14.41 -2.61 -0.39
N GLU A 49 -13.62 -2.42 -1.46
CA GLU A 49 -12.99 -3.54 -2.20
C GLU A 49 -11.82 -4.17 -1.43
N PHE A 50 -11.14 -3.37 -0.60
CA PHE A 50 -10.03 -3.80 0.24
C PHE A 50 -9.95 -2.91 1.48
N SER A 51 -9.23 -3.37 2.51
CA SER A 51 -8.84 -2.55 3.66
C SER A 51 -7.33 -2.29 3.65
N ILE A 52 -6.91 -1.21 4.30
CA ILE A 52 -5.53 -0.74 4.31
C ILE A 52 -5.04 -0.46 5.73
N THR A 53 -3.87 -1.00 6.04
CA THR A 53 -3.11 -0.72 7.26
C THR A 53 -1.79 -0.06 6.88
N ARG A 54 -1.50 1.09 7.48
CA ARG A 54 -0.25 1.82 7.26
C ARG A 54 0.66 1.63 8.46
N THR A 55 1.85 1.09 8.23
CA THR A 55 2.88 0.99 9.26
C THR A 55 3.87 2.12 9.05
N GLN A 56 3.66 3.22 9.79
CA GLN A 56 4.60 4.33 9.84
C GLN A 56 5.54 4.11 11.03
N HIS A 57 6.79 3.76 10.75
CA HIS A 57 7.80 3.79 11.80
C HIS A 57 8.21 5.25 12.04
N ASN A 58 7.78 5.78 13.19
CA ASN A 58 8.09 7.16 13.60
C ASN A 58 9.55 7.32 14.09
N LYS A 59 10.44 6.37 13.76
CA LYS A 59 11.85 6.38 14.15
C LYS A 59 12.72 6.60 12.92
N PRO A 60 13.55 7.64 12.88
CA PRO A 60 14.36 8.00 11.70
C PRO A 60 15.43 6.96 11.31
N TRP A 61 15.62 5.91 12.11
CA TRP A 61 16.65 4.88 11.93
C TRP A 61 16.09 3.46 11.73
N VAL A 62 14.78 3.27 11.89
CA VAL A 62 14.15 1.94 11.80
C VAL A 62 13.00 2.01 10.81
N GLY A 63 13.18 1.33 9.69
CA GLY A 63 12.08 0.68 8.99
C GLY A 63 11.32 1.55 8.01
N THR A 64 11.52 1.22 6.74
CA THR A 64 10.73 1.59 5.57
C THR A 64 9.24 1.69 5.90
N ASN A 65 8.60 2.80 5.52
CA ASN A 65 7.14 2.87 5.52
C ASN A 65 6.60 1.71 4.68
N SER A 66 5.70 0.94 5.26
CA SER A 66 5.00 -0.13 4.58
C SER A 66 3.49 0.06 4.66
N VAL A 67 2.82 -0.49 3.66
CA VAL A 67 1.38 -0.53 3.51
C VAL A 67 1.00 -1.99 3.39
N THR A 68 0.04 -2.42 4.19
CA THR A 68 -0.60 -3.73 4.09
C THR A 68 -2.01 -3.54 3.57
N LEU A 69 -2.33 -4.14 2.43
CA LEU A 69 -3.68 -4.20 1.88
C LEU A 69 -4.28 -5.57 2.16
N THR A 70 -5.56 -5.63 2.48
CA THR A 70 -6.31 -6.89 2.69
C THR A 70 -7.55 -6.89 1.82
N LYS A 71 -7.69 -7.87 0.93
CA LYS A 71 -8.88 -8.00 0.08
C LYS A 71 -10.10 -8.38 0.92
N GLN A 72 -11.25 -7.76 0.65
CA GLN A 72 -12.52 -8.08 1.33
C GLN A 72 -13.34 -9.14 0.58
#